data_AF-A0AAW4IZC9-F1
#
_entry.id   AF-A0AAW4IZC9-F1
#
_cell.length_a   1.000
_cell.length_b   1.000
_cell.length_c   1.000
_cell.angle_alpha   90.00
_cell.angle_beta   90.00
_cell.angle_gamma   90.00
#
_symmetry.space_group_name_H-M   'P 1'
#
loop_
_entity.id
_entity.type
_entity.pdbx_description
1 polymer ?
#
loop_
_entity_poly.entity_id
_entity_poly.type
_entity_poly.pdbx_seq_one_letter_code
_entity_poly.pdbx_strand_id
1 'polypeptide(L)'
;MKDNAGVLALTGKTKANIKVLVVAEDHHQRMAFSDTVRSCGFALIDCVSRAQLQKKTALFEAEIDIWLIDSDYDDDMATVTAASKPAAVLVGFSQAPYLNEAQLYAKWQRKLKRKLAQMLALPVLVHTPVYKSDDTDNDWHYVVFLGASMGGPSAVKEFLDNLSPTLPICILLAHHFNQTMIGTLPRILNRHNEWRCQVITSSQRLRAGQCLIAPIDKQIVCDSTGRVILLEQPWDGEYKPAIGQILKNTSDVYGSELINIIFSGMGDDGSQYLDLIQDNDSQLWAQEPSLSACPSQPQAIIDSGYCGFIGSPVQLAQKLTDYISEKATASLR
;
A
#
# COMPACT_ATOMS: atom_id res chain seq x y z
N MET A 1 1.74 -41.23 6.84
CA MET A 1 1.26 -41.01 5.46
C MET A 1 0.66 -39.62 5.41
N LYS A 2 1.37 -38.63 4.85
CA LYS A 2 0.78 -37.29 4.65
C LYS A 2 -0.26 -37.39 3.55
N ASP A 3 -1.43 -36.80 3.80
CA ASP A 3 -2.61 -36.90 2.96
C ASP A 3 -2.37 -36.19 1.62
N ASN A 4 -1.87 -36.93 0.63
CA ASN A 4 -1.55 -36.42 -0.71
C ASN A 4 -2.80 -35.97 -1.50
N ALA A 5 -4.01 -36.28 -1.03
CA ALA A 5 -5.26 -35.99 -1.73
C ALA A 5 -5.56 -34.48 -1.82
N GLY A 6 -5.36 -33.73 -0.73
CA GLY A 6 -5.58 -32.27 -0.70
C GLY A 6 -4.56 -31.50 -1.55
N VAL A 7 -3.31 -31.95 -1.54
CA VAL A 7 -2.22 -31.38 -2.36
C VAL A 7 -2.46 -31.63 -3.86
N LEU A 8 -2.93 -32.83 -4.24
CA LEU A 8 -3.34 -33.16 -5.61
C LEU A 8 -4.52 -32.28 -6.09
N ALA A 9 -5.48 -31.95 -5.23
CA ALA A 9 -6.63 -31.10 -5.58
C ALA A 9 -6.23 -29.68 -6.02
N LEU A 10 -5.10 -29.16 -5.52
CA LEU A 10 -4.59 -27.83 -5.90
C LEU A 10 -3.86 -27.80 -7.23
N THR A 11 -3.34 -28.95 -7.70
CA THR A 11 -2.57 -29.01 -8.96
C THR A 11 -3.39 -28.69 -10.20
N GLY A 12 -4.72 -28.84 -10.12
CA GLY A 12 -5.66 -28.46 -11.19
C GLY A 12 -6.17 -27.02 -11.11
N LYS A 13 -5.88 -26.27 -10.04
CA LYS A 13 -6.32 -24.88 -9.88
C LYS A 13 -5.23 -23.91 -10.36
N THR A 14 -5.64 -22.85 -11.06
CA THR A 14 -4.75 -21.70 -11.30
C THR A 14 -4.48 -20.99 -9.96
N LYS A 15 -3.32 -20.31 -9.84
CA LYS A 15 -2.95 -19.59 -8.59
C LYS A 15 -4.09 -18.68 -8.10
N ALA A 16 -4.72 -17.94 -9.01
CA ALA A 16 -5.83 -17.02 -8.71
C ALA A 16 -7.10 -17.72 -8.18
N ASN A 17 -7.25 -19.03 -8.37
CA ASN A 17 -8.39 -19.80 -7.91
C ASN A 17 -8.12 -20.52 -6.56
N ILE A 18 -6.92 -20.39 -6.02
CA ILE A 18 -6.57 -20.92 -4.69
C ILE A 18 -7.06 -19.92 -3.64
N LYS A 19 -8.07 -20.32 -2.87
CA LYS A 19 -8.77 -19.49 -1.88
C LYS A 19 -8.11 -19.60 -0.51
N VAL A 20 -7.63 -18.49 0.04
CA VAL A 20 -6.90 -18.44 1.30
C VAL A 20 -7.65 -17.60 2.32
N LEU A 21 -7.77 -18.10 3.55
CA LEU A 21 -8.26 -17.33 4.68
C LEU A 21 -7.14 -17.14 5.70
N VAL A 22 -6.99 -15.90 6.18
CA VAL A 22 -6.02 -15.54 7.22
C VAL A 22 -6.77 -15.27 8.53
N VAL A 23 -6.35 -15.93 9.61
CA VAL A 23 -6.79 -15.69 10.98
C VAL A 23 -5.57 -15.37 11.83
N ALA A 24 -5.44 -14.14 12.31
CA ALA A 24 -4.39 -13.80 13.27
C ALA A 24 -4.90 -12.72 14.22
N GLU A 25 -4.45 -12.73 15.48
CA GLU A 25 -4.89 -11.73 16.47
C GLU A 25 -4.19 -10.38 16.29
N ASP A 26 -2.90 -10.43 15.96
CA ASP A 26 -2.09 -9.24 15.72
C ASP A 26 -2.38 -8.64 14.32
N HIS A 27 -2.51 -7.32 14.25
CA HIS A 27 -2.82 -6.63 13.00
C HIS A 27 -1.65 -6.66 12.02
N HIS A 28 -0.43 -6.47 12.50
CA HIS A 28 0.78 -6.48 11.69
C HIS A 28 0.99 -7.86 11.05
N GLN A 29 0.80 -8.92 11.82
CA GLN A 29 0.86 -10.28 11.32
C GLN A 29 -0.23 -10.57 10.24
N ARG A 30 -1.46 -10.08 10.46
CA ARG A 30 -2.54 -10.16 9.44
C ARG A 30 -2.11 -9.50 8.13
N MET A 31 -1.50 -8.31 8.20
CA MET A 31 -1.01 -7.60 7.02
C MET A 31 0.09 -8.38 6.30
N ALA A 32 1.08 -8.88 7.04
CA ALA A 32 2.20 -9.62 6.47
C ALA A 32 1.78 -10.94 5.78
N PHE A 33 0.81 -11.65 6.37
CA PHE A 33 0.22 -12.83 5.72
C PHE A 33 -0.58 -12.45 4.48
N SER A 34 -1.45 -11.44 4.58
CA SER A 34 -2.26 -10.98 3.46
C SER A 34 -1.39 -10.56 2.26
N ASP A 35 -0.32 -9.80 2.51
CA ASP A 35 0.67 -9.41 1.49
C ASP A 35 1.34 -10.64 0.86
N THR A 36 1.81 -11.58 1.69
CA THR A 36 2.46 -12.80 1.17
C THR A 36 1.51 -13.64 0.32
N VAL A 37 0.27 -13.84 0.77
CA VAL A 37 -0.77 -14.59 0.06
C VAL A 37 -1.07 -13.97 -1.31
N ARG A 38 -1.26 -12.65 -1.35
CA ARG A 38 -1.51 -11.94 -2.62
C ARG A 38 -0.31 -11.99 -3.56
N SER A 39 0.90 -11.86 -3.03
CA SER A 39 2.13 -11.98 -3.84
C SER A 39 2.36 -13.39 -4.40
N CYS A 40 1.74 -14.43 -3.81
CA CYS A 40 1.68 -15.77 -4.38
C CYS A 40 0.67 -15.89 -5.54
N GLY A 41 -0.15 -14.86 -5.77
CA GLY A 41 -1.23 -14.85 -6.75
C GLY A 41 -2.47 -15.59 -6.28
N PHE A 42 -2.63 -15.83 -4.97
CA PHE A 42 -3.78 -16.52 -4.40
C PHE A 42 -4.94 -15.55 -4.10
N ALA A 43 -6.17 -16.05 -4.12
CA ALA A 43 -7.35 -15.29 -3.74
C ALA A 43 -7.49 -15.24 -2.22
N LEU A 44 -7.28 -14.08 -1.61
CA LEU A 44 -7.56 -13.87 -0.20
C LEU A 44 -9.06 -13.70 0.02
N ILE A 45 -9.70 -14.66 0.67
CA ILE A 45 -11.13 -14.65 0.98
C ILE A 45 -11.44 -13.69 2.13
N ASP A 46 -10.65 -13.76 3.19
CA ASP A 46 -10.76 -12.84 4.32
C ASP A 46 -9.46 -12.82 5.14
N CYS A 47 -9.33 -11.78 5.96
CA CYS A 47 -8.20 -11.60 6.86
C CYS A 47 -8.69 -10.99 8.17
N VAL A 48 -8.83 -11.82 9.19
CA VAL A 48 -9.62 -11.52 10.39
C VAL A 48 -8.92 -11.94 11.68
N SER A 49 -9.32 -11.35 12.79
CA SER A 49 -9.12 -11.94 14.13
C SER A 49 -10.13 -13.07 14.37
N ARG A 50 -9.90 -13.87 15.42
CA ARG A 50 -10.84 -14.93 15.80
C ARG A 50 -12.23 -14.37 16.16
N ALA A 51 -12.27 -13.26 16.88
CA ALA A 51 -13.52 -12.59 17.25
C ALA A 51 -14.32 -12.10 16.02
N GLN A 52 -13.62 -11.69 14.96
CA GLN A 52 -14.26 -11.29 13.69
C GLN A 52 -14.73 -12.50 12.87
N LEU A 53 -13.98 -13.60 12.87
CA LEU A 53 -14.37 -14.85 12.20
C LEU A 53 -15.70 -15.39 12.74
N GLN A 54 -15.87 -15.40 14.06
CA GLN A 54 -17.11 -15.85 14.72
C GLN A 54 -18.36 -15.07 14.28
N LYS A 55 -18.19 -13.78 13.93
CA LYS A 55 -19.29 -12.91 13.46
C LYS A 55 -19.62 -13.11 11.98
N LYS A 56 -18.75 -13.77 11.23
CA LYS A 56 -18.85 -13.95 9.78
C LYS A 56 -19.28 -15.38 9.44
N THR A 57 -20.52 -15.71 9.77
CA THR A 57 -21.08 -17.06 9.56
C THR A 57 -21.02 -17.55 8.12
N ALA A 58 -21.08 -16.63 7.14
CA ALA A 58 -20.93 -16.94 5.72
C ALA A 58 -19.56 -17.55 5.36
N LEU A 59 -18.51 -17.31 6.16
CA LEU A 59 -17.18 -17.90 5.92
C LEU A 59 -17.11 -19.39 6.29
N PHE A 60 -18.03 -19.88 7.13
CA PHE A 60 -18.08 -21.30 7.51
C PHE A 60 -18.58 -22.19 6.36
N GLU A 61 -19.31 -21.61 5.40
CA GLU A 61 -19.80 -22.30 4.21
C GLU A 61 -18.89 -22.05 2.99
N ALA A 62 -17.89 -21.18 3.11
CA ALA A 62 -16.99 -20.86 2.03
C ALA A 62 -16.00 -22.00 1.78
N GLU A 63 -15.79 -22.35 0.50
CA GLU A 63 -14.67 -23.20 0.11
C GLU A 63 -13.36 -22.46 0.34
N ILE A 64 -12.57 -22.93 1.30
CA ILE A 64 -11.26 -22.37 1.62
C ILE A 64 -10.22 -23.46 1.41
N ASP A 65 -9.29 -23.19 0.50
CA ASP A 65 -8.22 -24.11 0.14
C ASP A 65 -7.08 -24.09 1.16
N ILE A 66 -6.78 -22.91 1.70
CA ILE A 66 -5.66 -22.71 2.63
C ILE A 66 -6.12 -21.85 3.82
N TRP A 67 -5.83 -22.32 5.02
CA TRP A 67 -5.94 -21.52 6.24
C TRP A 67 -4.55 -21.13 6.74
N LEU A 68 -4.34 -19.83 6.96
CA LEU A 68 -3.19 -19.29 7.68
C LEU A 68 -3.67 -18.83 9.06
N ILE A 69 -3.20 -19.48 10.12
CA ILE A 69 -3.71 -19.25 11.48
C ILE A 69 -2.54 -18.89 12.39
N ASP A 70 -2.54 -17.68 12.93
CA ASP A 70 -1.62 -17.22 13.97
C ASP A 70 -2.42 -16.65 15.15
N SER A 71 -3.12 -17.57 15.79
CA SER A 71 -3.94 -17.41 16.99
C SER A 71 -4.04 -18.78 17.67
N ASP A 72 -4.66 -18.86 18.84
CA ASP A 72 -4.90 -20.13 19.51
C ASP A 72 -5.71 -21.08 18.63
N TYR A 73 -5.17 -22.27 18.39
CA TYR A 73 -5.78 -23.31 17.58
C TYR A 73 -6.39 -24.39 18.48
N ASP A 74 -7.63 -24.17 18.91
CA ASP A 74 -8.42 -25.06 19.74
C ASP A 74 -9.49 -25.82 18.93
N ASP A 75 -10.34 -26.58 19.63
CA ASP A 75 -11.35 -27.43 19.02
C ASP A 75 -12.37 -26.66 18.15
N ASP A 76 -12.69 -25.41 18.51
CA ASP A 76 -13.55 -24.55 17.72
C ASP A 76 -12.88 -24.23 16.38
N MET A 77 -11.61 -23.80 16.41
CA MET A 77 -10.85 -23.52 15.20
C MET A 77 -10.60 -24.78 14.35
N ALA A 78 -10.38 -25.93 14.98
CA ALA A 78 -10.26 -27.21 14.30
C ALA A 78 -11.57 -27.58 13.57
N THR A 79 -12.72 -27.38 14.23
CA THR A 79 -14.05 -27.65 13.65
C THR A 79 -14.33 -26.74 12.46
N VAL A 80 -14.09 -25.44 12.62
CA VAL A 80 -14.28 -24.43 11.58
C VAL A 80 -13.40 -24.70 10.36
N THR A 81 -12.14 -25.01 10.58
CA THR A 81 -11.20 -25.29 9.49
C THR A 81 -11.52 -26.60 8.79
N ALA A 82 -11.91 -27.65 9.51
CA ALA A 82 -12.28 -28.93 8.93
C ALA A 82 -13.54 -28.85 8.05
N ALA A 83 -14.47 -27.95 8.37
CA ALA A 83 -15.71 -27.77 7.60
C ALA A 83 -15.44 -27.39 6.14
N SER A 84 -14.39 -26.60 5.86
CA SER A 84 -14.04 -26.18 4.51
C SER A 84 -13.22 -27.23 3.72
N LYS A 85 -12.84 -28.35 4.35
CA LYS A 85 -11.96 -29.40 3.79
C LYS A 85 -10.71 -28.83 3.08
N PRO A 86 -9.89 -28.05 3.78
CA PRO A 86 -8.80 -27.33 3.17
C PRO A 86 -7.70 -28.28 2.69
N ALA A 87 -7.06 -27.91 1.60
CA ALA A 87 -5.87 -28.59 1.12
C ALA A 87 -4.67 -28.39 2.06
N ALA A 88 -4.64 -27.27 2.80
CA ALA A 88 -3.60 -26.97 3.77
C ALA A 88 -4.09 -26.09 4.93
N VAL A 89 -3.62 -26.40 6.14
CA VAL A 89 -3.78 -25.52 7.32
C VAL A 89 -2.39 -25.26 7.87
N LEU A 90 -1.98 -24.00 7.89
CA LEU A 90 -0.74 -23.54 8.50
C LEU A 90 -1.07 -22.86 9.83
N VAL A 91 -0.81 -23.57 10.93
CA VAL A 91 -0.94 -23.03 12.29
C VAL A 91 0.42 -22.58 12.80
N GLY A 92 0.50 -21.33 13.26
CA GLY A 92 1.68 -20.70 13.80
C GLY A 92 2.74 -20.38 12.73
N PHE A 93 3.24 -19.15 12.77
CA PHE A 93 4.43 -18.75 12.03
C PHE A 93 5.30 -17.82 12.87
N SER A 94 6.56 -17.63 12.48
CA SER A 94 7.38 -16.61 13.14
C SER A 94 6.70 -15.25 12.97
N GLN A 95 6.74 -14.41 14.01
CA GLN A 95 6.27 -13.04 13.90
C GLN A 95 6.92 -12.35 12.69
N ALA A 96 6.11 -11.65 11.92
CA ALA A 96 6.58 -10.86 10.81
C ALA A 96 7.49 -9.75 11.36
N PRO A 97 8.69 -9.55 10.79
CA PRO A 97 9.42 -8.31 10.95
C PRO A 97 8.53 -7.13 10.52
N TYR A 98 8.77 -5.95 11.06
CA TYR A 98 8.12 -4.74 10.56
C TYR A 98 8.53 -4.47 9.11
N LEU A 99 7.69 -3.77 8.34
CA LEU A 99 7.96 -3.50 6.92
C LEU A 99 9.20 -2.63 6.71
N ASN A 100 9.54 -1.77 7.67
CA ASN A 100 10.79 -1.01 7.69
C ASN A 100 12.04 -1.90 7.75
N GLU A 101 11.93 -3.13 8.27
CA GLU A 101 12.99 -4.14 8.25
C GLU A 101 13.04 -4.89 6.91
N ALA A 102 13.08 -4.19 5.78
CA ALA A 102 12.87 -4.72 4.42
C ALA A 102 13.63 -6.02 4.09
N GLN A 103 14.90 -6.16 4.53
CA GLN A 103 15.67 -7.39 4.32
C GLN A 103 15.16 -8.57 5.16
N LEU A 104 14.78 -8.32 6.41
CA LEU A 104 14.23 -9.32 7.31
C LEU A 104 12.81 -9.68 6.88
N TYR A 105 12.00 -8.68 6.50
CA TYR A 105 10.67 -8.88 5.93
C TYR A 105 10.73 -9.70 4.64
N ALA A 106 11.59 -9.35 3.66
CA ALA A 106 11.76 -10.14 2.45
C ALA A 106 12.27 -11.56 2.74
N LYS A 107 13.15 -11.74 3.73
CA LYS A 107 13.60 -13.06 4.19
C LYS A 107 12.47 -13.85 4.83
N TRP A 108 11.63 -13.21 5.63
CA TRP A 108 10.44 -13.79 6.25
C TRP A 108 9.41 -14.18 5.19
N GLN A 109 9.13 -13.29 4.23
CA GLN A 109 8.21 -13.53 3.12
C GLN A 109 8.69 -14.70 2.26
N ARG A 110 10.00 -14.78 1.94
CA ARG A 110 10.61 -15.94 1.27
C ARG A 110 10.47 -17.23 2.08
N LYS A 111 10.63 -17.19 3.41
CA LYS A 111 10.43 -18.36 4.28
C LYS A 111 8.99 -18.84 4.23
N LEU A 112 8.02 -17.92 4.28
CA LEU A 112 6.61 -18.25 4.22
C LEU A 112 6.23 -18.81 2.85
N LYS A 113 6.63 -18.14 1.75
CA LYS A 113 6.45 -18.63 0.37
C LYS A 113 7.03 -20.02 0.19
N ARG A 114 8.20 -20.30 0.75
CA ARG A 114 8.83 -21.63 0.70
C ARG A 114 8.04 -22.66 1.51
N LYS A 115 7.51 -22.29 2.69
CA LYS A 115 6.67 -23.18 3.51
C LYS A 115 5.37 -23.51 2.77
N LEU A 116 4.73 -22.51 2.16
CA LEU A 116 3.56 -22.70 1.30
C LEU A 116 3.87 -23.56 0.08
N ALA A 117 4.96 -23.28 -0.64
CA ALA A 117 5.40 -24.09 -1.78
C ALA A 117 5.57 -25.57 -1.42
N GLN A 118 6.15 -25.85 -0.25
CA GLN A 118 6.32 -27.21 0.26
C GLN A 118 5.00 -27.86 0.68
N MET A 119 4.13 -27.13 1.39
CA MET A 119 2.84 -27.65 1.85
C MET A 119 1.89 -27.95 0.70
N LEU A 120 1.96 -27.16 -0.37
CA LEU A 120 1.05 -27.23 -1.52
C LEU A 120 1.65 -27.98 -2.72
N ALA A 121 2.90 -28.45 -2.61
CA ALA A 121 3.69 -28.98 -3.74
C ALA A 121 3.71 -28.05 -4.98
N LEU A 122 3.81 -26.73 -4.75
CA LEU A 122 3.84 -25.69 -5.79
C LEU A 122 5.25 -25.04 -5.87
N PRO A 123 6.24 -25.68 -6.51
CA PRO A 123 7.60 -25.14 -6.63
C PRO A 123 7.65 -23.80 -7.39
N VAL A 124 6.65 -23.52 -8.23
CA VAL A 124 6.47 -22.26 -8.97
C VAL A 124 6.17 -21.04 -8.09
N LEU A 125 5.95 -21.22 -6.78
CA LEU A 125 5.88 -20.10 -5.83
C LEU A 125 7.27 -19.59 -5.42
N VAL A 126 8.31 -20.40 -5.62
CA VAL A 126 9.71 -20.08 -5.31
C VAL A 126 10.48 -19.67 -6.57
N HIS A 127 10.04 -20.15 -7.74
CA HIS A 127 10.53 -19.65 -9.02
C HIS A 127 9.80 -18.38 -9.43
N THR A 128 10.44 -17.24 -9.28
CA THR A 128 9.97 -15.98 -9.86
C THR A 128 10.07 -16.09 -11.39
N PRO A 129 8.97 -16.03 -12.15
CA PRO A 129 9.08 -15.77 -13.57
C PRO A 129 9.61 -14.34 -13.71
N VAL A 130 10.76 -14.18 -14.39
CA VAL A 130 11.14 -12.90 -14.95
C VAL A 130 10.04 -12.57 -15.96
N TYR A 131 9.09 -11.74 -15.53
CA TYR A 131 8.04 -11.23 -16.40
C TYR A 131 8.74 -10.30 -17.38
N LYS A 132 9.13 -10.81 -18.54
CA LYS A 132 9.44 -9.95 -19.69
C LYS A 132 8.13 -9.34 -20.15
N SER A 133 7.80 -8.16 -19.64
CA SER A 133 6.87 -7.28 -20.34
C SER A 133 7.61 -6.68 -21.52
N ASP A 134 7.05 -6.82 -22.72
CA ASP A 134 7.46 -6.10 -23.93
C ASP A 134 7.18 -4.59 -23.88
N ASP A 135 7.07 -4.01 -22.68
CA ASP A 135 6.85 -2.58 -22.44
C ASP A 135 8.11 -2.09 -21.72
N THR A 136 9.00 -1.38 -22.43
CA THR A 136 10.21 -0.74 -21.86
C THR A 136 9.84 0.51 -21.04
N ASP A 137 8.73 0.48 -20.32
CA ASP A 137 8.08 1.65 -19.75
C ASP A 137 8.45 1.80 -18.26
N ASN A 138 9.67 2.31 -18.06
CA ASN A 138 10.18 3.00 -16.86
C ASN A 138 9.64 2.50 -15.50
N ASP A 139 10.32 1.51 -14.91
CA ASP A 139 10.10 1.07 -13.53
C ASP A 139 10.32 2.23 -12.54
N TRP A 140 9.47 2.32 -11.51
CA TRP A 140 9.63 3.26 -10.41
C TRP A 140 10.29 2.57 -9.21
N HIS A 141 11.02 3.35 -8.41
CA HIS A 141 11.69 2.92 -7.18
C HIS A 141 11.08 3.54 -5.92
N TYR A 142 10.45 4.71 -6.03
CA TYR A 142 9.79 5.37 -4.91
C TYR A 142 8.35 5.73 -5.26
N VAL A 143 7.50 5.67 -4.24
CA VAL A 143 6.15 6.24 -4.28
C VAL A 143 6.19 7.57 -3.55
N VAL A 144 5.65 8.61 -4.18
CA VAL A 144 5.51 9.93 -3.56
C VAL A 144 4.04 10.19 -3.30
N PHE A 145 3.67 10.23 -2.03
CA PHE A 145 2.33 10.60 -1.61
C PHE A 145 2.25 12.10 -1.34
N LEU A 146 1.29 12.77 -1.99
CA LEU A 146 1.03 14.19 -1.82
C LEU A 146 -0.33 14.37 -1.14
N GLY A 147 -0.36 15.10 -0.03
CA GLY A 147 -1.58 15.53 0.65
C GLY A 147 -1.75 17.04 0.56
N ALA A 148 -2.95 17.52 0.19
CA ALA A 148 -3.19 18.95 0.05
C ALA A 148 -4.68 19.34 0.19
N SER A 149 -4.95 20.61 0.48
CA SER A 149 -6.33 21.15 0.54
C SER A 149 -6.34 22.61 0.08
N MET A 150 -6.88 23.55 0.86
CA MET A 150 -6.96 24.96 0.50
C MET A 150 -5.59 25.55 0.12
N GLY A 151 -5.47 26.04 -1.12
CA GLY A 151 -4.23 26.55 -1.71
C GLY A 151 -3.30 25.48 -2.30
N GLY A 152 -3.58 24.21 -2.03
CA GLY A 152 -2.82 23.07 -2.49
C GLY A 152 -2.66 22.93 -4.02
N PRO A 153 -3.62 23.30 -4.90
CA PRO A 153 -3.43 23.11 -6.34
C PRO A 153 -2.29 23.96 -6.88
N SER A 154 -2.11 25.18 -6.35
CA SER A 154 -0.99 26.05 -6.72
C SER A 154 0.33 25.50 -6.20
N ALA A 155 0.36 25.01 -4.95
CA ALA A 155 1.57 24.47 -4.34
C ALA A 155 2.04 23.17 -5.01
N VAL A 156 1.12 22.22 -5.24
CA VAL A 156 1.42 20.96 -5.94
C VAL A 156 1.85 21.24 -7.38
N LYS A 157 1.22 22.22 -8.04
CA LYS A 157 1.61 22.62 -9.40
C LYS A 157 3.04 23.15 -9.45
N GLU A 158 3.40 24.06 -8.56
CA GLU A 158 4.75 24.62 -8.47
C GLU A 158 5.79 23.53 -8.17
N PHE A 159 5.45 22.57 -7.31
CA PHE A 159 6.27 21.39 -7.06
C PHE A 159 6.47 20.53 -8.33
N LEU A 160 5.39 20.17 -9.03
CA LEU A 160 5.46 19.36 -10.26
C LEU A 160 6.21 20.06 -11.40
N ASP A 161 6.11 21.38 -11.50
CA ASP A 161 6.86 22.17 -12.50
C ASP A 161 8.37 22.16 -12.27
N ASN A 162 8.80 21.91 -11.04
CA ASN A 162 10.21 21.84 -10.65
C ASN A 162 10.69 20.40 -10.42
N LEU A 163 9.88 19.40 -10.75
CA LEU A 163 10.20 17.99 -10.56
C LEU A 163 10.20 17.26 -11.90
N SER A 164 11.32 16.63 -12.25
CA SER A 164 11.41 15.88 -13.51
C SER A 164 10.54 14.61 -13.48
N PRO A 165 9.66 14.37 -14.47
CA PRO A 165 8.91 13.13 -14.58
C PRO A 165 9.76 11.95 -15.06
N THR A 166 11.03 12.18 -15.43
CA THR A 166 11.99 11.12 -15.75
C THR A 166 12.58 10.44 -14.52
N LEU A 167 12.34 10.99 -13.32
CA LEU A 167 12.72 10.33 -12.07
C LEU A 167 11.99 8.98 -11.97
N PRO A 168 12.63 7.95 -11.38
CA PRO A 168 12.03 6.63 -11.17
C PRO A 168 11.02 6.69 -10.01
N ILE A 169 10.00 7.54 -10.12
CA ILE A 169 8.97 7.73 -9.09
C ILE A 169 7.58 7.80 -9.71
N CYS A 170 6.61 7.33 -8.94
CA CYS A 170 5.20 7.56 -9.21
C CYS A 170 4.61 8.45 -8.11
N ILE A 171 3.57 9.20 -8.45
CA ILE A 171 2.92 10.14 -7.53
C ILE A 171 1.47 9.70 -7.29
N LEU A 172 1.07 9.69 -6.01
CA LEU A 172 -0.32 9.57 -5.58
C LEU A 172 -0.73 10.86 -4.87
N LEU A 173 -1.75 11.55 -5.37
CA LEU A 173 -2.25 12.82 -4.84
C LEU A 173 -3.63 12.64 -4.21
N ALA A 174 -3.73 12.97 -2.92
CA ALA A 174 -4.99 13.18 -2.23
C ALA A 174 -5.21 14.68 -2.04
N HIS A 175 -6.35 15.19 -2.53
CA HIS A 175 -6.68 16.59 -2.42
C HIS A 175 -8.14 16.81 -2.02
N HIS A 176 -8.37 17.53 -0.92
CA HIS A 176 -9.73 17.90 -0.49
C HIS A 176 -10.36 18.91 -1.46
N PHE A 177 -11.30 18.45 -2.28
CA PHE A 177 -12.00 19.27 -3.27
C PHE A 177 -13.51 19.12 -3.17
N ASN A 178 -14.24 20.09 -3.71
CA ASN A 178 -15.65 19.91 -4.06
C ASN A 178 -15.76 19.04 -5.33
N GLN A 179 -16.75 18.14 -5.39
CA GLN A 179 -17.01 17.22 -6.50
C GLN A 179 -17.04 17.91 -7.88
N THR A 180 -17.51 19.16 -7.92
CA THR A 180 -17.58 19.97 -9.15
C THR A 180 -16.22 20.37 -9.72
N MET A 181 -15.15 20.33 -8.92
CA MET A 181 -13.81 20.80 -9.29
C MET A 181 -12.82 19.68 -9.64
N ILE A 182 -13.18 18.41 -9.37
CA ILE A 182 -12.26 17.27 -9.51
C ILE A 182 -11.78 17.06 -10.96
N GLY A 183 -12.62 17.37 -11.95
CA GLY A 183 -12.26 17.29 -13.37
C GLY A 183 -11.33 18.42 -13.85
N THR A 184 -11.20 19.48 -13.06
CA THR A 184 -10.36 20.64 -13.39
C THR A 184 -8.95 20.49 -12.84
N LEU A 185 -8.77 19.79 -11.72
CA LEU A 185 -7.47 19.60 -11.08
C LEU A 185 -6.43 18.95 -12.02
N PRO A 186 -6.70 17.82 -12.71
CA PRO A 186 -5.76 17.28 -13.69
C PRO A 186 -5.33 18.30 -14.74
N ARG A 187 -6.26 19.15 -15.21
CA ARG A 187 -5.96 20.17 -16.23
C ARG A 187 -5.05 21.27 -15.70
N ILE A 188 -5.21 21.65 -14.43
CA ILE A 188 -4.33 22.61 -13.76
C ILE A 188 -2.94 21.99 -13.61
N LEU A 189 -2.87 20.75 -13.12
CA LEU A 189 -1.61 20.09 -12.81
C LEU A 189 -0.80 19.72 -14.06
N ASN A 190 -1.43 19.31 -15.15
CA ASN A 190 -0.75 18.96 -16.42
C ASN A 190 -0.22 20.16 -17.21
N ARG A 191 -0.55 21.39 -16.81
CA ARG A 191 -0.19 22.57 -17.59
C ARG A 191 1.31 22.87 -17.42
N HIS A 192 2.07 23.10 -18.49
CA HIS A 192 3.48 23.53 -18.39
C HIS A 192 4.44 22.54 -17.69
N ASN A 193 4.10 21.25 -17.59
CA ASN A 193 5.03 20.18 -17.23
C ASN A 193 4.64 18.88 -17.98
N GLU A 194 5.47 17.85 -17.86
CA GLU A 194 5.29 16.57 -18.57
C GLU A 194 4.67 15.46 -17.69
N TRP A 195 4.24 15.78 -16.46
CA TRP A 195 3.56 14.82 -15.59
C TRP A 195 2.20 14.43 -16.17
N ARG A 196 1.87 13.15 -16.09
CA ARG A 196 0.54 12.64 -16.47
C ARG A 196 -0.35 12.59 -15.24
N CYS A 197 -1.05 13.69 -14.96
CA CYS A 197 -2.01 13.79 -13.86
C CYS A 197 -3.40 13.34 -14.31
N GLN A 198 -4.00 12.41 -13.58
CA GLN A 198 -5.36 11.91 -13.85
C GLN A 198 -6.07 11.43 -12.60
N VAL A 199 -7.40 11.57 -12.55
CA VAL A 199 -8.24 10.97 -11.49
C VAL A 199 -8.31 9.46 -11.70
N ILE A 200 -8.21 8.71 -10.60
CA ILE A 200 -8.37 7.26 -10.63
C ILE A 200 -9.84 6.93 -10.91
N THR A 201 -10.09 6.28 -12.04
CA THR A 201 -11.44 5.83 -12.45
C THR A 201 -11.56 4.31 -12.47
N SER A 202 -10.45 3.58 -12.42
CA SER A 202 -10.40 2.13 -12.33
C SER A 202 -9.11 1.68 -11.64
N SER A 203 -9.11 0.44 -11.14
CA SER A 203 -7.93 -0.15 -10.53
C SER A 203 -6.81 -0.31 -11.56
N GLN A 204 -5.64 0.26 -11.30
CA GLN A 204 -4.53 0.36 -12.26
C GLN A 204 -3.17 0.28 -11.57
N ARG A 205 -2.11 0.00 -12.34
CA ARG A 205 -0.72 0.01 -11.82
C ARG A 205 -0.18 1.45 -11.79
N LEU A 206 0.60 1.74 -10.76
CA LEU A 206 1.48 2.89 -10.71
C LEU A 206 2.58 2.74 -11.75
N ARG A 207 2.87 3.83 -12.46
CA ARG A 207 3.97 3.94 -13.43
C ARG A 207 4.78 5.19 -13.15
N ALA A 208 6.08 5.15 -13.47
CA ALA A 208 6.91 6.35 -13.33
C ALA A 208 6.38 7.50 -14.21
N GLY A 209 6.55 8.74 -13.76
CA GLY A 209 6.08 9.92 -14.48
C GLY A 209 4.55 10.12 -14.48
N GLN A 210 3.81 9.34 -13.68
CA GLN A 210 2.36 9.52 -13.48
C GLN A 210 2.06 10.14 -12.10
N CYS A 211 1.02 10.97 -12.07
CA CYS A 211 0.39 11.49 -10.87
C CYS A 211 -1.07 11.05 -10.82
N LEU A 212 -1.37 10.02 -10.04
CA LEU A 212 -2.74 9.53 -9.87
C LEU A 212 -3.44 10.30 -8.75
N ILE A 213 -4.64 10.79 -9.02
CA ILE A 213 -5.41 11.62 -8.10
C ILE A 213 -6.53 10.77 -7.49
N ALA A 214 -6.57 10.72 -6.17
CA ALA A 214 -7.61 10.00 -5.42
C ALA A 214 -9.01 10.60 -5.71
N PRO A 215 -10.02 9.76 -5.99
CA PRO A 215 -11.39 10.22 -6.21
C PRO A 215 -12.07 10.60 -4.89
N ILE A 216 -13.11 11.45 -4.94
CA ILE A 216 -13.82 11.94 -3.74
C ILE A 216 -14.91 10.97 -3.28
N ASP A 217 -15.42 10.13 -4.18
CA ASP A 217 -16.58 9.26 -3.96
C ASP A 217 -16.22 7.83 -3.60
N LYS A 218 -14.96 7.42 -3.83
CA LYS A 218 -14.50 6.04 -3.67
C LYS A 218 -13.15 5.98 -2.96
N GLN A 219 -13.02 5.04 -2.03
CA GLN A 219 -11.76 4.75 -1.36
C GLN A 219 -10.75 4.14 -2.35
N ILE A 220 -9.47 4.34 -2.05
CA ILE A 220 -8.37 3.67 -2.74
C ILE A 220 -7.46 2.98 -1.73
N VAL A 221 -6.92 1.84 -2.14
CA VAL A 221 -5.86 1.14 -1.41
C VAL A 221 -4.73 0.77 -2.37
N CYS A 222 -3.53 0.64 -1.84
CA CYS A 222 -2.34 0.25 -2.60
C CYS A 222 -1.91 -1.18 -2.23
N ASP A 223 -1.30 -1.88 -3.17
CA ASP A 223 -0.60 -3.14 -2.88
C ASP A 223 0.91 -3.03 -3.16
N SER A 224 1.65 -4.01 -2.62
CA SER A 224 3.12 -4.10 -2.73
C SER A 224 3.61 -4.34 -4.17
N THR A 225 2.71 -4.63 -5.12
CA THR A 225 3.05 -4.75 -6.54
C THR A 225 2.94 -3.44 -7.29
N GLY A 226 2.59 -2.35 -6.60
CA GLY A 226 2.38 -1.04 -7.19
C GLY A 226 0.99 -0.87 -7.79
N ARG A 227 0.00 -1.66 -7.41
CA ARG A 227 -1.37 -1.48 -7.92
C ARG A 227 -2.16 -0.58 -6.99
N VAL A 228 -2.83 0.41 -7.56
CA VAL A 228 -3.90 1.16 -6.88
C VAL A 228 -5.22 0.48 -7.18
N ILE A 229 -5.92 0.07 -6.12
CA ILE A 229 -7.20 -0.62 -6.17
C ILE A 229 -8.28 0.37 -5.78
N LEU A 230 -9.21 0.60 -6.71
CA LEU A 230 -10.40 1.41 -6.48
C LEU A 230 -11.47 0.54 -5.81
N LEU A 231 -11.94 0.99 -4.65
CA LEU A 231 -12.96 0.32 -3.87
C LEU A 231 -14.35 0.87 -4.21
N GLU A 232 -15.39 0.06 -4.06
CA GLU A 232 -16.78 0.53 -4.25
C GLU A 232 -17.34 1.27 -3.02
N GLN A 233 -16.58 1.28 -1.92
CA GLN A 233 -16.92 1.96 -0.69
C GLN A 233 -16.53 3.46 -0.73
N PRO A 234 -17.37 4.37 -0.20
CA PRO A 234 -17.01 5.78 -0.06
C PRO A 234 -16.02 5.98 1.09
N TRP A 235 -15.30 7.12 1.10
CA TRP A 235 -14.43 7.50 2.21
C TRP A 235 -15.18 7.60 3.53
N ASP A 236 -14.54 7.09 4.59
CA ASP A 236 -14.99 7.25 5.96
C ASP A 236 -14.61 8.65 6.49
N GLY A 237 -15.42 9.19 7.41
CA GLY A 237 -15.15 10.48 8.06
C GLY A 237 -15.62 11.71 7.28
N GLU A 238 -15.23 12.88 7.79
CA GLU A 238 -15.66 14.19 7.28
C GLU A 238 -14.86 14.67 6.07
N TYR A 239 -13.61 14.21 5.94
CA TYR A 239 -12.69 14.60 4.87
C TYR A 239 -12.69 13.59 3.71
N LYS A 240 -12.83 14.10 2.48
CA LYS A 240 -12.91 13.26 1.26
C LYS A 240 -12.08 13.88 0.12
N PRO A 241 -11.12 13.15 -0.47
CA PRO A 241 -10.57 11.87 0.00
C PRO A 241 -9.88 12.00 1.36
N ALA A 242 -9.90 10.97 2.19
CA ALA A 242 -9.27 11.00 3.51
C ALA A 242 -7.75 10.87 3.38
N ILE A 243 -7.02 11.99 3.54
CA ILE A 243 -5.56 12.06 3.37
C ILE A 243 -4.88 11.12 4.35
N GLY A 244 -5.29 11.13 5.63
CA GLY A 244 -4.69 10.29 6.65
C GLY A 244 -4.86 8.79 6.38
N GLN A 245 -6.02 8.37 5.85
CA GLN A 245 -6.24 6.97 5.52
C GLN A 245 -5.33 6.50 4.37
N ILE A 246 -5.16 7.33 3.33
CA ILE A 246 -4.25 7.02 2.22
C ILE A 246 -2.82 6.97 2.72
N LEU A 247 -2.39 7.99 3.48
CA LEU A 247 -1.07 8.09 4.07
C LEU A 247 -0.70 6.86 4.91
N LYS A 248 -1.63 6.41 5.78
CA LYS A 248 -1.47 5.18 6.54
C LYS A 248 -1.31 3.98 5.60
N ASN A 249 -2.24 3.81 4.67
CA ASN A 249 -2.26 2.66 3.77
C ASN A 249 -1.02 2.60 2.87
N THR A 250 -0.50 3.73 2.40
CA THR A 250 0.72 3.79 1.60
C THR A 250 1.95 3.57 2.45
N SER A 251 2.01 4.10 3.66
CA SER A 251 3.14 3.89 4.58
C SER A 251 3.27 2.42 4.95
N ASP A 252 2.14 1.77 5.26
CA ASP A 252 2.10 0.33 5.55
C ASP A 252 2.55 -0.55 4.36
N VAL A 253 2.47 -0.05 3.11
CA VAL A 253 2.78 -0.84 1.91
C VAL A 253 4.19 -0.57 1.40
N TYR A 254 4.61 0.69 1.40
CA TYR A 254 5.85 1.13 0.74
C TYR A 254 6.97 1.46 1.72
N GLY A 255 6.68 1.68 3.01
CA GLY A 255 7.69 1.89 4.05
C GLY A 255 8.76 2.92 3.67
N SER A 256 10.03 2.51 3.68
CA SER A 256 11.18 3.36 3.31
C SER A 256 11.21 3.83 1.85
N GLU A 257 10.42 3.20 0.98
CA GLU A 257 10.24 3.60 -0.43
C GLU A 257 9.14 4.67 -0.59
N LEU A 258 8.46 5.05 0.50
CA LEU A 258 7.47 6.12 0.53
C LEU A 258 8.08 7.46 0.94
N ILE A 259 7.72 8.49 0.20
CA ILE A 259 7.98 9.88 0.56
C ILE A 259 6.65 10.62 0.63
N ASN A 260 6.26 11.05 1.83
CA ASN A 260 5.06 11.82 2.08
C ASN A 260 5.41 13.31 2.04
N ILE A 261 4.63 14.08 1.29
CA ILE A 261 4.78 15.54 1.22
C ILE A 261 3.41 16.17 1.43
N ILE A 262 3.28 16.95 2.51
CA ILE A 262 2.04 17.63 2.86
C ILE A 262 2.14 19.12 2.52
N PHE A 263 1.24 19.58 1.65
CA PHE A 263 1.14 20.96 1.19
C PHE A 263 0.05 21.73 1.92
N SER A 264 -0.04 23.03 1.59
CA SER A 264 -1.07 23.97 2.02
C SER A 264 -2.47 23.34 2.12
N GLY A 265 -3.09 23.51 3.29
CA GLY A 265 -4.38 22.92 3.60
C GLY A 265 -4.91 23.34 4.97
N MET A 266 -6.23 23.22 5.13
CA MET A 266 -6.92 23.48 6.40
C MET A 266 -7.09 22.18 7.18
N GLY A 267 -7.03 22.27 8.52
CA GLY A 267 -7.21 21.14 9.42
C GLY A 267 -5.90 20.42 9.69
N ASP A 268 -6.03 19.17 10.09
CA ASP A 268 -4.95 18.32 10.59
C ASP A 268 -5.05 16.89 10.03
N ASP A 269 -5.81 16.67 8.94
CA ASP A 269 -5.98 15.35 8.34
C ASP A 269 -4.63 14.74 7.93
N GLY A 270 -4.32 13.60 8.53
CA GLY A 270 -3.06 12.88 8.41
C GLY A 270 -2.23 12.90 9.69
N SER A 271 -2.41 13.91 10.55
CA SER A 271 -1.63 14.06 11.80
C SER A 271 -1.81 12.89 12.78
N GLN A 272 -2.97 12.25 12.75
CA GLN A 272 -3.35 11.14 13.62
C GLN A 272 -2.67 9.80 13.27
N TYR A 273 -1.91 9.74 12.17
CA TYR A 273 -1.24 8.52 11.70
C TYR A 273 0.28 8.69 11.52
N LEU A 274 0.87 9.77 12.06
CA LEU A 274 2.27 10.09 11.81
C LEU A 274 3.26 9.25 12.63
N ASP A 275 2.81 8.68 13.74
CA ASP A 275 3.52 7.63 14.47
C ASP A 275 3.82 6.43 13.57
N LEU A 276 2.84 6.00 12.77
CA LEU A 276 2.99 4.90 11.83
C LEU A 276 4.01 5.18 10.72
N ILE A 277 4.16 6.44 10.30
CA ILE A 277 5.16 6.83 9.29
C ILE A 277 6.57 6.58 9.81
N GLN A 278 6.83 6.91 11.07
CA GLN A 278 8.14 6.67 11.69
C GLN A 278 8.41 5.18 11.84
N ASP A 279 7.42 4.42 12.31
CA ASP A 279 7.56 2.98 12.50
C ASP A 279 7.85 2.26 11.17
N ASN A 280 7.45 2.85 10.03
CA ASN A 280 7.64 2.30 8.70
C ASN A 280 8.85 2.90 7.92
N ASP A 281 9.70 3.72 8.56
CA ASP A 281 10.85 4.42 7.95
C ASP A 281 10.51 5.27 6.72
N SER A 282 9.24 5.67 6.59
CA SER A 282 8.78 6.53 5.50
C SER A 282 9.27 7.97 5.70
N GLN A 283 9.58 8.66 4.61
CA GLN A 283 9.93 10.08 4.69
C GLN A 283 8.66 10.92 4.86
N LEU A 284 8.76 12.02 5.62
CA LEU A 284 7.67 12.97 5.83
C LEU A 284 8.19 14.40 5.74
N TRP A 285 7.75 15.11 4.72
CA TRP A 285 8.12 16.50 4.47
C TRP A 285 6.88 17.37 4.45
N ALA A 286 7.05 18.65 4.75
CA ALA A 286 5.95 19.62 4.79
C ALA A 286 6.31 20.88 4.00
N GLN A 287 5.30 21.49 3.39
CA GLN A 287 5.43 22.84 2.87
C GLN A 287 5.67 23.81 4.03
N GLU A 288 6.61 24.72 3.84
CA GLU A 288 6.86 25.83 4.76
C GLU A 288 5.55 26.60 5.07
N PRO A 289 5.06 26.61 6.33
CA PRO A 289 3.78 27.21 6.68
C PRO A 289 3.71 28.69 6.31
N SER A 290 4.81 29.43 6.43
CA SER A 290 4.88 30.85 6.06
C SER A 290 4.71 31.13 4.57
N LEU A 291 4.91 30.10 3.72
CA LEU A 291 4.70 30.16 2.26
C LEU A 291 3.41 29.47 1.82
N SER A 292 2.59 29.00 2.77
CA SER A 292 1.34 28.29 2.49
C SER A 292 0.16 29.26 2.48
N ALA A 293 -0.77 29.08 1.53
CA ALA A 293 -2.02 29.84 1.52
C ALA A 293 -2.94 29.47 2.70
N CYS A 294 -2.85 28.22 3.18
CA CYS A 294 -3.43 27.78 4.44
C CYS A 294 -2.38 26.95 5.20
N PRO A 295 -1.83 27.46 6.32
CA PRO A 295 -0.70 26.83 7.02
C PRO A 295 -1.10 25.70 7.96
N SER A 296 -2.38 25.54 8.29
CA SER A 296 -2.86 24.64 9.35
C SER A 296 -2.36 23.20 9.19
N GLN A 297 -2.54 22.62 8.00
CA GLN A 297 -2.21 21.22 7.77
C GLN A 297 -0.69 20.97 7.76
N PRO A 298 0.15 21.75 7.02
CA PRO A 298 1.60 21.62 7.15
C PRO A 298 2.12 21.87 8.57
N GLN A 299 1.53 22.82 9.31
CA GLN A 299 1.91 23.09 10.69
C GLN A 299 1.63 21.89 11.60
N ALA A 300 0.48 21.23 11.45
CA ALA A 300 0.16 20.02 12.21
C ALA A 300 1.17 18.88 11.97
N ILE A 301 1.67 18.76 10.73
CA ILE A 301 2.75 17.80 10.40
C ILE A 301 4.06 18.17 11.09
N ILE A 302 4.41 19.45 11.14
CA ILE A 302 5.64 19.92 11.79
C ILE A 302 5.56 19.72 13.31
N ASP A 303 4.43 20.08 13.91
CA ASP A 303 4.19 20.01 15.36
C ASP A 303 4.22 18.55 15.88
N SER A 304 4.05 17.57 15.01
CA SER A 304 4.19 16.15 15.34
C SER A 304 5.62 15.74 15.74
N GLY A 305 6.63 16.53 15.35
CA GLY A 305 8.04 16.19 15.56
C GLY A 305 8.63 15.17 14.58
N TYR A 306 7.83 14.65 13.65
CA TYR A 306 8.23 13.61 12.69
C TYR A 306 8.62 14.16 11.30
N CYS A 307 8.48 15.47 11.09
CA CYS A 307 8.80 16.11 9.83
C CYS A 307 10.31 16.17 9.61
N GLY A 308 10.81 15.45 8.59
CA GLY A 308 12.24 15.36 8.27
C GLY A 308 12.75 16.49 7.37
N PHE A 309 11.87 17.26 6.72
CA PHE A 309 12.25 18.39 5.89
C PHE A 309 11.08 19.37 5.70
N ILE A 310 11.38 20.66 5.79
CA ILE A 310 10.43 21.76 5.60
C ILE A 310 10.99 22.67 4.50
N GLY A 311 10.16 23.06 3.54
CA GLY A 311 10.59 23.96 2.48
C GLY A 311 9.46 24.45 1.57
N SER A 312 9.79 25.37 0.67
CA SER A 312 8.88 25.77 -0.41
C SER A 312 8.59 24.60 -1.36
N PRO A 313 7.53 24.67 -2.20
CA PRO A 313 7.29 23.64 -3.23
C PRO A 313 8.51 23.36 -4.13
N VAL A 314 9.27 24.40 -4.48
CA VAL A 314 10.53 24.27 -5.24
C VAL A 314 11.59 23.52 -4.44
N GLN A 315 11.78 23.87 -3.16
CA GLN A 315 12.76 23.22 -2.29
C GLN A 315 12.39 21.75 -2.03
N LEU A 316 11.10 21.44 -1.90
CA LEU A 316 10.61 20.06 -1.79
C LEU A 316 10.91 19.24 -3.04
N ALA A 317 10.71 19.81 -4.24
CA ALA A 317 11.04 19.15 -5.50
C ALA A 317 12.54 18.90 -5.66
N GLN A 318 13.37 19.88 -5.27
CA GLN A 318 14.82 19.74 -5.27
C GLN A 318 15.26 18.66 -4.26
N LYS A 319 14.73 18.70 -3.03
CA LYS A 319 15.03 17.71 -1.99
C LYS A 319 14.66 16.30 -2.43
N LEU A 320 13.54 16.14 -3.14
CA LEU A 320 13.13 14.87 -3.72
C LEU A 320 14.14 14.36 -4.76
N THR A 321 14.54 15.23 -5.67
CA THR A 321 15.53 14.92 -6.72
C THR A 321 16.86 14.49 -6.12
N ASP A 322 17.34 15.22 -5.11
CA ASP A 322 18.59 14.91 -4.41
C ASP A 322 18.49 13.57 -3.67
N TYR A 323 17.40 13.35 -2.93
CA TYR A 323 17.16 12.11 -2.18
C TYR A 323 17.19 10.87 -3.08
N ILE A 324 16.52 10.94 -4.24
CA ILE A 324 16.49 9.82 -5.20
C ILE A 324 17.88 9.58 -5.79
N SER A 325 18.61 10.65 -6.13
CA SER A 325 19.94 10.57 -6.74
C SER A 325 21.00 10.00 -5.78
N GLU A 326 20.97 10.42 -4.52
CA GLU A 326 21.85 9.91 -3.47
C GLU A 326 21.64 8.41 -3.24
N LYS A 327 20.39 7.96 -3.16
CA LYS A 327 20.04 6.56 -2.94
C LYS A 327 20.36 5.67 -4.15
N ALA A 328 20.18 6.17 -5.37
CA ALA A 328 20.60 5.46 -6.58
C ALA A 328 22.12 5.22 -6.59
N THR A 329 22.90 6.20 -6.13
CA THR A 329 24.37 6.09 -6.04
C THR A 329 24.80 5.14 -4.92
N ALA A 330 24.09 5.12 -3.79
CA ALA A 330 24.37 4.23 -2.66
C ALA A 330 24.10 2.75 -2.99
N SER A 331 23.07 2.45 -3.80
CA SER A 331 22.74 1.07 -4.22
C SER A 331 23.70 0.47 -5.26
N LEU A 332 24.58 1.29 -5.85
CA LEU A 332 25.60 0.86 -6.82
C LEU A 332 26.97 0.60 -6.18
N ARG A 333 27.12 0.82 -4.86
CA ARG A 333 28.35 0.57 -4.09
C ARG A 333 28.18 -0.65 -3.20
#